data_AF-A0A9E2J8P9-F1
#
_entry.id   AF-A0A9E2J8P9-F1
#
_cell.length_a   1.000
_cell.length_b   1.000
_cell.length_c   1.000
_cell.angle_alpha   90.00
_cell.angle_beta   90.00
_cell.angle_gamma   90.00
#
_symmetry.space_group_name_H-M   'P 1'
#
loop_
_entity.id
_entity.type
_entity.pdbx_description
1 polymer ?
#
loop_
_entity_poly.entity_id
_entity_poly.type
_entity_poly.pdbx_seq_one_letter_code
_entity_poly.pdbx_strand_id
1 'polypeptide(L)'
;MSKIFKIKNLWMGFFIVLLSASIFPLFAQSGINEYGSFEQDLPSYWTKGSEPGGATLTWAKDEFVSMGRSLKIEKNTTSEAAMWESENMVDLWSDRHFKDVDIKMGVSYKT
;
A
#
# COMPACT_ATOMS: atom_id res chain seq x y z
N MET A 1 42.82 11.46 37.97
CA MET A 1 41.99 11.58 36.75
C MET A 1 40.57 11.95 37.16
N SER A 2 40.16 13.20 36.91
CA SER A 2 39.00 13.87 37.52
C SER A 2 37.64 13.25 37.13
N LYS A 3 36.72 13.08 38.09
CA LYS A 3 35.35 12.56 37.90
C LYS A 3 34.57 13.28 36.79
N ILE A 4 34.90 14.55 36.52
CA ILE A 4 34.31 15.38 35.47
C ILE A 4 34.60 14.82 34.05
N PHE A 5 35.77 14.21 33.86
CA PHE A 5 36.16 13.61 32.58
C PHE A 5 35.35 12.35 32.25
N LYS A 6 34.99 11.55 33.28
CA LYS A 6 34.15 10.36 33.10
C LYS A 6 32.70 10.70 32.73
N ILE A 7 32.15 11.77 33.31
CA ILE A 7 30.76 12.21 33.04
C ILE A 7 30.63 12.72 31.60
N LYS A 8 31.59 13.53 31.11
CA LYS A 8 31.58 14.01 29.71
C LYS A 8 31.58 12.86 28.69
N ASN A 9 32.34 11.80 28.94
CA ASN A 9 32.41 10.64 28.04
C ASN A 9 31.12 9.80 28.06
N LEU A 10 30.41 9.77 29.19
CA LEU A 10 29.12 9.08 29.33
C LEU A 10 28.00 9.81 28.55
N TRP A 11 27.93 11.13 28.68
CA TRP A 11 26.95 11.95 27.94
C TRP A 11 27.20 11.93 26.43
N MET A 12 28.47 11.89 26.01
CA MET A 12 28.83 11.77 24.60
C MET A 12 28.44 10.41 24.01
N GLY A 13 28.63 9.32 24.76
CA GLY A 13 28.15 7.98 24.36
C GLY A 13 26.63 7.93 24.24
N PHE A 14 25.90 8.54 25.17
CA PHE A 14 24.44 8.61 25.11
C PHE A 14 23.93 9.41 23.90
N PHE A 15 24.60 10.51 23.56
CA PHE A 15 24.27 11.33 22.39
C PHE A 15 24.51 10.58 21.07
N ILE A 16 25.58 9.78 20.98
CA ILE A 16 25.89 8.95 19.80
C ILE A 16 24.85 7.83 19.63
N VAL A 17 24.39 7.21 20.72
CA VAL A 17 23.33 6.19 20.68
C VAL A 17 21.97 6.79 20.28
N LEU A 18 21.66 8.01 20.74
CA LEU A 18 20.46 8.73 20.30
C LEU A 18 20.53 9.11 18.81
N LEU A 19 21.71 9.54 18.33
CA LEU A 19 21.92 9.89 16.93
C LEU A 19 21.78 8.64 16.04
N SER A 20 22.37 7.50 16.42
CA SER A 20 22.25 6.26 15.64
C SER A 20 20.85 5.66 15.69
N ALA A 21 20.10 5.83 16.79
CA ALA A 21 18.70 5.44 16.87
C ALA A 21 17.78 6.24 15.92
N SER A 22 18.17 7.46 15.52
CA SER A 22 17.41 8.28 14.58
C SER A 22 17.64 7.94 13.09
N ILE A 23 18.58 7.04 12.79
CA ILE A 23 18.90 6.61 11.40
C ILE A 23 18.33 5.23 11.06
N PHE A 24 17.55 4.60 11.96
CA PHE A 24 16.78 3.42 11.56
C PHE A 24 15.60 3.88 10.72
N PRO A 25 15.52 3.52 9.42
CA PRO A 25 14.29 3.73 8.68
C PRO A 25 13.18 2.91 9.34
N LEU A 26 12.07 3.58 9.66
CA LEU A 26 10.80 2.99 10.04
C LEU A 26 10.27 2.13 8.88
N PHE A 27 10.78 0.92 8.70
CA PHE A 27 10.15 -0.08 7.85
C PHE A 27 9.23 -0.96 8.69
N ALA A 28 8.19 -0.34 9.23
CA ALA A 28 6.99 -1.05 9.64
C ALA A 28 5.88 -0.77 8.61
N GLN A 29 6.20 -0.93 7.33
CA GLN A 29 5.17 -1.15 6.32
C GLN A 29 5.09 -2.66 6.18
N SER A 30 3.91 -3.26 6.48
CA SER A 30 3.70 -4.67 6.17
C SER A 30 4.12 -4.87 4.73
N GLY A 31 4.94 -5.89 4.47
CA GLY A 31 5.40 -6.18 3.11
C GLY A 31 4.20 -6.45 2.23
N ILE A 32 3.63 -5.40 1.63
CA ILE A 32 2.69 -5.55 0.54
C ILE A 32 3.53 -6.22 -0.53
N ASN A 33 3.09 -7.43 -0.89
CA ASN A 33 3.78 -8.28 -1.85
C ASN A 33 4.22 -7.41 -3.04
N GLU A 34 5.50 -7.52 -3.41
CA GLU A 34 6.07 -6.77 -4.54
C GLU A 34 5.21 -6.98 -5.81
N TYR A 35 4.53 -8.13 -5.87
CA TYR A 35 3.52 -8.50 -6.85
C TYR A 35 2.08 -8.28 -6.33
N GLY A 36 1.29 -7.50 -7.07
CA GLY A 36 -0.10 -7.19 -6.73
C GLY A 36 -0.32 -5.91 -5.95
N SER A 37 0.73 -5.11 -5.73
CA SER A 37 0.64 -3.79 -5.12
C SER A 37 0.18 -2.74 -6.11
N PHE A 38 -0.57 -1.73 -5.65
CA PHE A 38 -1.02 -0.59 -6.48
C PHE A 38 0.15 0.29 -6.98
N GLU A 39 1.38 0.08 -6.52
CA GLU A 39 2.57 0.79 -7.02
C GLU A 39 3.11 0.24 -8.35
N GLN A 40 2.61 -0.91 -8.81
CA GLN A 40 3.14 -1.60 -9.98
C GLN A 40 2.72 -0.96 -11.31
N ASP A 41 3.48 -1.23 -12.36
CA ASP A 41 3.14 -0.81 -13.73
C ASP A 41 1.88 -1.48 -14.28
N LEU A 42 1.60 -2.71 -13.83
CA LEU A 42 0.40 -3.46 -14.19
C LEU A 42 -0.65 -3.37 -13.07
N PRO A 43 -1.95 -3.61 -13.36
CA PRO A 43 -3.06 -3.33 -12.45
C PRO A 43 -3.23 -4.31 -11.27
N SER A 44 -2.15 -4.83 -10.69
CA SER A 44 -2.20 -5.41 -9.33
C SER A 44 -3.21 -6.56 -9.12
N TYR A 45 -3.09 -7.66 -9.90
CA TYR A 45 -4.08 -8.76 -9.96
C TYR A 45 -5.48 -8.37 -10.46
N TRP A 46 -5.68 -7.13 -10.87
CA TRP A 46 -6.89 -6.71 -11.58
C TRP A 46 -6.71 -6.82 -13.09
N THR A 47 -7.78 -7.22 -13.74
CA THR A 47 -7.94 -7.27 -15.19
C THR A 47 -9.22 -6.55 -15.58
N LYS A 48 -9.32 -6.17 -16.84
CA LYS A 48 -10.56 -5.60 -17.36
C LYS A 48 -11.58 -6.72 -17.52
N GLY A 49 -12.71 -6.63 -16.84
CA GLY A 49 -13.82 -7.56 -16.98
C GLY A 49 -14.73 -7.14 -18.13
N SER A 50 -15.57 -6.13 -17.87
CA SER A 50 -16.45 -5.55 -18.89
C SER A 50 -16.07 -4.10 -19.20
N GLU A 51 -15.85 -3.81 -20.48
CA GLU A 51 -15.58 -2.47 -21.01
C GLU A 51 -16.54 -2.19 -22.18
N PRO A 52 -17.83 -1.90 -21.90
CA PRO A 52 -18.85 -1.69 -22.91
C PRO A 52 -18.63 -0.40 -23.71
N GLY A 53 -19.33 -0.26 -24.84
CA GLY A 53 -19.21 0.91 -25.71
C GLY A 53 -19.42 2.23 -24.96
N GLY A 54 -18.40 3.10 -25.01
CA GLY A 54 -18.41 4.39 -24.30
C GLY A 54 -17.96 4.32 -22.84
N ALA A 55 -17.39 3.20 -22.40
CA ALA A 55 -16.60 3.08 -21.18
C ALA A 55 -15.10 2.99 -21.48
N THR A 56 -14.28 3.54 -20.61
CA THR A 56 -12.82 3.42 -20.62
C THR A 56 -12.35 3.01 -19.23
N LEU A 57 -11.64 1.87 -19.15
CA LEU A 57 -10.99 1.38 -17.94
C LEU A 57 -9.51 1.73 -17.98
N THR A 58 -9.03 2.47 -16.97
CA THR A 58 -7.66 2.96 -16.90
C THR A 58 -7.00 2.62 -15.57
N TRP A 59 -5.76 2.13 -15.62
CA TRP A 59 -4.88 2.02 -14.46
C TRP A 59 -4.23 3.38 -14.19
N ALA A 60 -4.90 4.17 -13.36
CA ALA A 60 -4.73 5.62 -13.34
C ALA A 60 -3.75 6.09 -12.26
N LYS A 61 -3.18 7.29 -12.44
CA LYS A 61 -2.23 7.95 -11.52
C LYS A 61 -2.71 9.33 -11.06
N ASP A 62 -3.89 9.74 -11.51
CA ASP A 62 -4.47 11.07 -11.29
C ASP A 62 -5.22 11.16 -9.95
N GLU A 63 -5.95 10.12 -9.57
CA GLU A 63 -6.68 10.08 -8.30
C GLU A 63 -6.48 8.76 -7.56
N PHE A 64 -5.92 8.81 -6.35
CA PHE A 64 -5.69 7.63 -5.50
C PHE A 64 -5.68 8.01 -4.01
N VAL A 65 -6.02 7.05 -3.14
CA VAL A 65 -5.99 7.24 -1.68
C VAL A 65 -4.58 7.01 -1.14
N SER A 66 -3.96 5.94 -1.62
CA SER A 66 -2.60 5.54 -1.28
C SER A 66 -2.00 4.80 -2.46
N MET A 67 -0.69 4.62 -2.40
CA MET A 67 0.05 3.73 -3.30
C MET A 67 0.09 4.12 -4.78
N GLY A 68 -0.07 5.42 -5.10
CA GLY A 68 0.26 6.01 -6.39
C GLY A 68 -0.68 5.73 -7.56
N ARG A 69 -1.65 4.79 -7.43
CA ARG A 69 -2.55 4.39 -8.51
C ARG A 69 -3.96 4.02 -8.06
N SER A 70 -4.87 3.90 -9.02
CA SER A 70 -6.25 3.44 -8.81
C SER A 70 -6.87 2.77 -10.04
N LEU A 71 -7.95 2.02 -9.81
CA LEU A 71 -8.79 1.43 -10.84
C LEU A 71 -9.84 2.46 -11.27
N LYS A 72 -9.63 3.11 -12.42
CA LYS A 72 -10.53 4.15 -12.94
C LYS A 72 -11.51 3.57 -13.95
N ILE A 73 -12.76 4.04 -13.89
CA ILE A 73 -13.80 3.78 -14.89
C ILE A 73 -14.35 5.13 -15.32
N GLU A 74 -14.22 5.47 -16.60
CA GLU A 74 -14.87 6.62 -17.22
C GLU A 74 -15.99 6.09 -18.13
N LYS A 75 -17.20 6.61 -18.01
CA LYS A 75 -18.33 6.11 -18.80
C LYS A 75 -19.37 7.19 -19.09
N ASN A 76 -19.87 7.18 -20.34
CA ASN A 76 -20.83 8.17 -20.83
C ASN A 76 -22.30 7.71 -20.79
N THR A 77 -22.55 6.44 -20.47
CA THR A 77 -23.89 5.82 -20.48
C THR A 77 -24.07 4.89 -19.28
N THR A 78 -25.29 4.47 -18.95
CA THR A 78 -25.57 3.56 -17.81
C THR A 78 -26.15 2.20 -18.23
N SER A 79 -26.28 1.93 -19.54
CA SER A 79 -26.99 0.75 -20.08
C SER A 79 -26.33 -0.60 -19.76
N GLU A 80 -25.00 -0.64 -19.66
CA GLU A 80 -24.22 -1.86 -19.41
C GLU A 80 -23.22 -1.66 -18.26
N ALA A 81 -22.89 -2.69 -17.49
CA ALA A 81 -21.91 -2.55 -16.41
C ALA A 81 -20.49 -2.43 -17.01
N ALA A 82 -19.69 -1.49 -16.51
CA ALA A 82 -18.24 -1.45 -16.74
C ALA A 82 -17.54 -1.85 -15.43
N MET A 83 -16.57 -2.76 -15.49
CA MET A 83 -16.02 -3.36 -14.26
C MET A 83 -14.59 -3.87 -14.42
N TRP A 84 -13.83 -3.71 -13.34
CA TRP A 84 -12.58 -4.41 -13.12
C TRP A 84 -12.87 -5.73 -12.40
N GLU A 85 -12.12 -6.78 -12.77
CA GLU A 85 -12.19 -8.09 -12.16
C GLU A 85 -10.86 -8.42 -11.51
N SER A 86 -10.88 -8.95 -10.29
CA SER A 86 -9.69 -9.48 -9.63
C SER A 86 -9.78 -10.97 -9.44
N GLU A 87 -8.61 -11.60 -9.39
CA GLU A 87 -8.47 -12.98 -8.93
C GLU A 87 -8.34 -13.01 -7.40
N ASN A 88 -7.47 -13.86 -6.85
CA ASN A 88 -7.31 -14.03 -5.41
C ASN A 88 -6.58 -12.85 -4.76
N MET A 89 -7.30 -11.78 -4.41
CA MET A 89 -6.76 -10.64 -3.66
C MET A 89 -6.42 -10.96 -2.19
N VAL A 90 -6.89 -12.10 -1.70
CA VAL A 90 -6.78 -12.49 -0.29
C VAL A 90 -5.31 -12.62 0.11
N ASP A 91 -4.46 -13.15 -0.78
CA ASP A 91 -3.00 -13.26 -0.57
C ASP A 91 -2.27 -11.91 -0.46
N LEU A 92 -2.88 -10.82 -0.92
CA LEU A 92 -2.32 -9.47 -0.77
C LEU A 92 -2.70 -8.81 0.56
N TRP A 93 -3.86 -9.17 1.11
CA TRP A 93 -4.48 -8.43 2.22
C TRP A 93 -4.22 -9.05 3.59
N SER A 94 -3.76 -10.30 3.65
CA SER A 94 -3.33 -10.92 4.89
C SER A 94 -2.31 -12.03 4.61
N ASP A 95 -1.31 -12.15 5.50
CA ASP A 95 -0.32 -13.23 5.43
C ASP A 95 -0.92 -14.61 5.76
N ARG A 96 -2.11 -14.64 6.41
CA ARG A 96 -2.75 -15.87 6.89
C ARG A 96 -4.26 -15.81 6.73
N HIS A 97 -4.82 -16.92 6.28
CA HIS A 97 -6.26 -17.11 6.09
C HIS A 97 -6.70 -18.34 6.84
N PHE A 98 -7.41 -18.13 7.95
CA PHE A 98 -7.92 -19.22 8.77
C PHE A 98 -9.27 -19.68 8.24
N LYS A 99 -9.48 -20.99 8.28
CA LYS A 99 -10.78 -21.59 7.98
C LYS A 99 -11.83 -21.08 8.98
N ASP A 100 -13.03 -20.79 8.49
CA ASP A 100 -14.20 -20.41 9.30
C ASP A 100 -14.00 -19.10 10.10
N VAL A 101 -13.16 -18.18 9.59
CA VAL A 101 -12.96 -16.83 10.15
C VAL A 101 -13.38 -15.77 9.13
N ASP A 102 -14.18 -14.81 9.60
CA ASP A 102 -14.64 -13.70 8.77
C ASP A 102 -13.47 -12.81 8.32
N ILE A 103 -13.44 -12.48 7.03
CA ILE A 103 -12.52 -11.50 6.46
C ILE A 103 -13.25 -10.16 6.34
N LYS A 104 -12.71 -9.12 6.99
CA LYS A 104 -13.21 -7.76 6.83
C LYS A 104 -12.62 -7.16 5.56
N MET A 105 -13.47 -6.87 4.59
CA MET A 105 -13.09 -6.19 3.36
C MET A 105 -13.49 -4.72 3.41
N GLY A 106 -12.64 -3.85 2.86
CA GLY A 106 -12.89 -2.42 2.73
C GLY A 106 -12.47 -1.94 1.35
N VAL A 107 -13.26 -1.03 0.78
CA VAL A 107 -12.94 -0.35 -0.47
C VAL A 107 -13.07 1.15 -0.26
N SER A 108 -12.16 1.92 -0.86
CA SER A 108 -12.32 3.37 -0.99
C SER A 108 -12.60 3.69 -2.44
N TYR A 109 -13.58 4.56 -2.69
CA TYR A 109 -14.00 4.95 -4.03
C TYR A 109 -14.31 6.44 -4.08
N LYS A 110 -14.24 7.00 -5.29
CA LYS A 110 -14.62 8.38 -5.62
C LYS A 110 -15.35 8.37 -6.97
N THR A 111 -16.34 9.24 -7.13
CA THR A 111 -17.19 9.40 -8.33
C THR A 111 -17.25 10.85 -8.77
#